data_AF-A0A350PHU9-F1
#
_entry.id   AF-A0A350PHU9-F1
#
_cell.length_a   1.000
_cell.length_b   1.000
_cell.length_c   1.000
_cell.angle_alpha   90.00
_cell.angle_beta   90.00
_cell.angle_gamma   90.00
#
_symmetry.space_group_name_H-M   'P 1'
#
loop_
_entity.id
_entity.type
_entity.pdbx_description
1 polymer ?
#
loop_
_entity_poly.entity_id
_entity_poly.type
_entity_poly.pdbx_seq_one_letter_code
_entity_poly.pdbx_strand_id
1 'polypeptide(L)'
;IILEQLKKLGASCDWDRTTFTMDEKYSESVIDTFIDLFNKGKIYRGARMINWDPAAKTALSDEEVIHKEVNSKLYHVRYKIVGSDEYVTIATTRPETILGDTAVCINPEDE
;
A
#
# COMPACT_ATOMS: atom_id res chain seq x y z
N ILE A 1 -6.33 1.92 -32.05
CA ILE A 1 -5.20 2.90 -32.06
C ILE A 1 -3.89 2.22 -31.69
N ILE A 2 -3.78 1.61 -30.50
CA ILE A 2 -2.54 0.92 -30.06
C ILE A 2 -2.13 -0.22 -31.01
N LEU A 3 -3.06 -1.10 -31.41
CA LEU A 3 -2.75 -2.23 -32.30
C LEU A 3 -2.26 -1.80 -33.69
N GLU A 4 -2.88 -0.78 -34.28
CA GLU A 4 -2.48 -0.25 -35.59
C GLU A 4 -1.08 0.42 -35.54
N GLN A 5 -0.73 1.04 -34.41
CA GLN A 5 0.64 1.54 -34.19
C GLN A 5 1.65 0.38 -34.16
N LEU A 6 1.34 -0.71 -33.46
CA LEU A 6 2.22 -1.89 -33.40
C LEU A 6 2.38 -2.56 -34.77
N LYS A 7 1.30 -2.68 -35.55
CA LYS A 7 1.35 -3.17 -36.93
C LYS A 7 2.22 -2.28 -37.82
N LYS A 8 2.08 -0.95 -37.70
CA LYS A 8 2.90 0.02 -38.45
C LYS A 8 4.39 -0.04 -38.08
N LEU A 9 4.70 -0.39 -36.83
CA LEU A 9 6.08 -0.65 -36.37
C LEU A 9 6.64 -1.99 -36.88
N GLY A 10 5.83 -2.82 -37.53
CA GLY A 10 6.25 -4.12 -38.05
C GLY A 10 6.25 -5.24 -37.02
N ALA A 11 5.49 -5.12 -35.92
CA ALA A 11 5.36 -6.20 -34.95
C ALA A 11 4.73 -7.44 -35.60
N SER A 12 5.43 -8.57 -35.58
CA SER A 12 4.96 -9.84 -36.15
C SER A 12 4.19 -10.68 -35.12
N CYS A 13 3.14 -10.10 -34.54
CA CYS A 13 2.29 -10.78 -33.55
C CYS A 13 1.16 -11.55 -34.23
N ASP A 14 0.62 -12.57 -33.55
CA ASP A 14 -0.60 -13.27 -33.98
C ASP A 14 -1.83 -12.40 -33.66
N TRP A 15 -2.23 -11.60 -34.65
CA TRP A 15 -3.32 -10.62 -34.50
C TRP A 15 -4.71 -11.28 -34.41
N ASP A 16 -4.87 -12.48 -34.95
CA ASP A 16 -6.15 -13.20 -34.93
C ASP A 16 -6.49 -13.71 -33.53
N ARG A 17 -5.48 -13.87 -32.66
CA ARG A 17 -5.61 -14.29 -31.26
C ARG A 17 -5.40 -13.16 -30.25
N THR A 18 -5.62 -11.91 -30.67
CA THR A 18 -5.56 -10.77 -29.77
C THR A 18 -6.62 -10.91 -28.67
N THR A 19 -6.22 -10.76 -27.40
CA THR A 19 -7.12 -10.77 -26.26
C THR A 19 -6.91 -9.54 -25.39
N PHE A 20 -7.95 -9.14 -24.68
CA PHE A 20 -7.96 -8.09 -23.69
C PHE A 20 -8.26 -8.68 -22.31
N THR A 21 -7.69 -8.10 -21.26
CA THR A 21 -7.80 -8.64 -19.89
C THR A 21 -9.23 -8.63 -19.34
N MET A 22 -10.12 -7.83 -19.93
CA MET A 22 -11.55 -7.81 -19.60
C MET A 22 -12.42 -8.62 -20.57
N ASP A 23 -11.83 -9.39 -21.49
CA ASP A 23 -12.59 -10.35 -22.30
C ASP A 23 -13.22 -11.41 -21.38
N GLU A 24 -14.38 -11.93 -21.77
CA GLU A 24 -15.17 -12.90 -20.99
C GLU A 24 -14.32 -14.11 -20.58
N LYS A 25 -13.67 -14.77 -21.55
CA LYS A 25 -12.81 -15.94 -21.30
C LYS A 25 -11.63 -15.65 -20.37
N TYR A 26 -11.04 -14.45 -20.47
CA TYR A 26 -9.92 -14.06 -19.60
C TYR A 26 -10.41 -13.82 -18.18
N SER A 27 -11.54 -13.13 -18.04
CA SER A 27 -12.17 -12.83 -16.76
C SER A 27 -12.61 -14.10 -16.02
N GLU A 28 -13.19 -15.07 -16.73
CA GLU A 28 -13.52 -16.41 -16.20
C GLU A 28 -12.28 -17.10 -15.62
N SER A 29 -11.16 -17.08 -16.36
CA SER A 29 -9.90 -17.70 -15.92
C SER A 29 -9.34 -17.07 -14.64
N VAL A 30 -9.51 -15.76 -14.47
CA VAL A 30 -9.10 -15.04 -13.24
C VAL A 30 -9.97 -15.45 -12.05
N ILE A 31 -11.29 -15.57 -12.27
CA ILE A 31 -12.24 -16.01 -11.23
C ILE A 31 -11.92 -17.44 -10.78
N ASP A 32 -11.68 -18.36 -11.73
CA ASP A 32 -11.31 -19.74 -11.42
C ASP A 32 -10.04 -19.82 -10.57
N THR A 33 -9.02 -19.03 -10.94
CA THR A 33 -7.77 -18.96 -10.17
C THR A 33 -7.99 -18.40 -8.77
N PHE A 34 -8.85 -17.38 -8.62
CA PHE A 34 -9.20 -16.83 -7.31
C PHE A 34 -9.90 -17.87 -6.43
N ILE A 35 -10.87 -18.62 -6.98
CA ILE A 35 -11.60 -19.67 -6.26
C ILE A 35 -10.66 -20.79 -5.83
N ASP A 36 -9.75 -21.23 -6.70
CA ASP A 36 -8.75 -22.25 -6.38
C ASP A 36 -7.85 -21.83 -5.21
N LEU A 37 -7.31 -20.61 -5.25
CA LEU A 37 -6.47 -20.07 -4.17
C LEU A 37 -7.25 -19.88 -2.86
N PHE A 38 -8.52 -19.49 -2.94
CA PHE A 38 -9.40 -19.40 -1.79
C PHE A 38 -9.66 -20.77 -1.16
N ASN A 39 -10.01 -21.78 -1.97
CA ASN A 39 -10.23 -23.15 -1.52
C ASN A 39 -8.98 -23.79 -0.91
N LYS A 40 -7.78 -23.38 -1.36
CA LYS A 40 -6.48 -23.76 -0.78
C LYS A 40 -6.13 -23.02 0.52
N GLY A 41 -7.00 -22.13 1.00
CA GLY A 41 -6.79 -21.34 2.22
C GLY A 41 -5.71 -20.27 2.10
N LYS A 42 -5.34 -19.85 0.88
CA LYS A 42 -4.33 -18.81 0.62
C LYS A 42 -4.90 -17.40 0.62
N ILE A 43 -6.22 -17.26 0.48
CA ILE A 43 -6.94 -15.99 0.46
C ILE A 43 -7.81 -15.89 1.71
N TYR A 44 -7.77 -14.75 2.38
CA TYR A 44 -8.61 -14.43 3.53
C TYR A 44 -8.99 -12.95 3.51
N ARG A 45 -9.99 -12.59 4.31
CA ARG A 45 -10.41 -11.20 4.53
C ARG A 45 -10.22 -10.83 5.99
N GLY A 46 -9.58 -9.70 6.26
CA GLY A 46 -9.38 -9.19 7.61
C GLY A 46 -9.04 -7.70 7.60
N ALA A 47 -9.17 -7.06 8.76
CA ALA A 47 -8.73 -5.68 8.96
C ALA A 47 -7.22 -5.68 9.22
N ARG A 48 -6.46 -4.97 8.37
CA ARG A 48 -5.01 -4.78 8.48
C ARG A 48 -4.65 -3.37 8.04
N MET A 49 -3.47 -2.92 8.44
CA MET A 49 -2.88 -1.69 7.89
C MET A 49 -2.59 -1.93 6.40
N ILE A 50 -2.99 -0.96 5.57
CA ILE A 50 -2.84 -1.00 4.12
C ILE A 50 -2.31 0.34 3.62
N ASN A 51 -1.67 0.34 2.45
CA ASN A 51 -1.36 1.58 1.75
C ASN A 51 -2.64 2.08 1.09
N TRP A 52 -3.03 3.33 1.39
CA TRP A 52 -4.24 3.94 0.86
C TRP A 52 -3.90 5.15 0.00
N ASP A 53 -4.37 5.16 -1.24
CA ASP A 53 -4.28 6.34 -2.11
C ASP A 53 -5.52 7.24 -1.93
N PRO A 54 -5.38 8.45 -1.36
CA PRO A 54 -6.50 9.38 -1.20
C PRO A 54 -7.03 9.95 -2.54
N ALA A 55 -6.23 9.96 -3.61
CA ALA A 55 -6.62 10.48 -4.91
C ALA A 55 -7.46 9.45 -5.68
N ALA A 56 -6.96 8.23 -5.84
CA ALA A 56 -7.68 7.13 -6.50
C ALA A 56 -8.76 6.50 -5.59
N LYS A 57 -8.71 6.73 -4.28
CA LYS A 57 -9.63 6.18 -3.27
C LYS A 57 -9.64 4.65 -3.25
N THR A 58 -8.46 4.05 -3.31
CA THR A 58 -8.27 2.60 -3.29
C THR A 58 -7.06 2.20 -2.45
N ALA A 59 -7.08 0.94 -2.01
CA ALA A 59 -5.91 0.29 -1.45
C ALA A 59 -4.89 -0.04 -2.55
N LEU A 60 -3.60 0.01 -2.21
CA LEU A 60 -2.49 -0.35 -3.08
C LEU A 60 -1.68 -1.50 -2.47
N SER A 61 -1.15 -2.36 -3.33
CA SER A 61 -0.13 -3.35 -2.97
C SER A 61 1.18 -2.63 -2.61
N ASP A 62 2.01 -3.24 -1.77
CA ASP A 62 3.34 -2.70 -1.42
C ASP A 62 4.21 -2.49 -2.68
N GLU A 63 4.08 -3.38 -3.68
CA GLU A 63 4.79 -3.28 -4.97
C GLU A 63 4.36 -2.07 -5.82
N GLU A 64 3.21 -1.47 -5.55
CA GLU A 64 2.73 -0.28 -6.25
C GLU A 64 3.19 1.02 -5.58
N VAL A 65 3.80 0.93 -4.39
CA VAL A 65 4.24 2.10 -3.61
C VAL A 65 5.65 2.52 -4.01
N ILE A 66 5.72 3.68 -4.67
CA ILE A 66 6.99 4.29 -5.08
C ILE A 66 7.53 5.18 -3.97
N HIS A 67 8.64 4.78 -3.36
CA HIS A 67 9.31 5.54 -2.32
C HIS A 67 10.10 6.71 -2.91
N LYS A 68 9.96 7.89 -2.30
CA LYS A 68 10.67 9.11 -2.69
C LYS A 68 11.21 9.80 -1.46
N GLU A 69 12.47 10.25 -1.53
CA GLU A 69 13.04 11.08 -0.49
C GLU A 69 12.37 12.45 -0.50
N VAL A 70 11.94 12.90 0.68
CA VAL A 70 11.32 14.21 0.87
C VAL A 70 11.95 14.89 2.07
N ASN A 71 12.26 16.18 1.92
CA ASN A 71 12.71 16.98 3.04
C ASN A 71 11.53 17.24 3.98
N SER A 72 11.55 16.60 5.14
CA SER A 72 10.56 16.81 6.20
C SER A 72 11.20 17.49 7.40
N LYS A 73 10.37 18.09 8.26
CA LYS A 73 10.79 18.65 9.55
C LYS A 73 10.65 17.59 10.62
N LEU A 74 11.66 17.48 11.48
CA LEU A 74 11.57 16.69 12.69
C LEU A 74 11.03 17.58 13.81
N TYR A 75 9.89 17.20 14.38
CA TYR A 75 9.25 17.89 15.48
C TYR A 75 9.59 17.20 16.80
N HIS A 76 9.79 17.99 17.86
CA HIS A 76 9.98 17.49 19.23
C HIS A 76 8.77 17.88 20.08
N VAL A 77 8.07 16.88 20.60
CA VAL A 77 6.84 17.04 21.38
C VAL A 77 7.08 16.51 22.79
N ARG A 78 6.53 17.20 23.80
CA ARG A 78 6.69 16.81 25.21
C ARG A 78 5.36 16.32 25.78
N TYR A 79 5.34 15.11 26.31
CA TYR A 79 4.21 14.56 27.06
C TYR A 79 4.49 14.63 28.56
N LYS A 80 3.53 15.11 29.36
CA LYS A 80 3.65 15.15 30.82
C LYS A 80 3.47 13.74 31.40
N ILE A 81 4.34 13.34 32.31
CA ILE A 81 4.22 12.07 33.03
C ILE A 81 3.15 12.22 34.12
N VAL A 82 2.20 11.29 34.17
CA VAL A 82 1.14 11.31 35.19
C VAL A 82 1.77 11.13 36.57
N GLY A 83 1.51 12.07 37.48
CA GLY A 83 2.03 12.02 38.86
C GLY A 83 3.47 12.53 39.02
N SER A 84 4.11 13.06 37.97
CA SER A 84 5.41 13.73 38.03
C SER A 84 5.31 15.12 37.37
N ASP A 85 6.26 16.01 37.68
CA ASP A 85 6.45 17.27 36.93
C ASP A 85 7.42 17.11 35.74
N GLU A 86 7.87 15.88 35.50
CA GLU A 86 8.71 15.49 34.39
C GLU A 86 7.92 15.31 33.09
N TYR A 87 8.65 15.40 31.99
CA TYR A 87 8.14 15.25 30.64
C TYR A 87 9.00 14.27 29.86
N VAL A 88 8.36 13.45 29.03
CA VAL A 88 9.05 12.65 28.00
C VAL A 88 9.03 13.40 26.68
N THR A 89 10.18 13.47 26.00
CA THR A 89 10.32 14.15 24.70
C THR A 89 10.30 13.12 23.57
N ILE A 90 9.38 13.27 22.62
CA ILE A 90 9.19 12.39 21.47
C ILE A 90 9.55 13.15 20.19
N ALA A 91 10.32 12.51 19.31
CA ALA A 91 10.64 13.03 17.99
C ALA A 91 9.72 12.40 16.92
N THR A 92 9.01 13.21 16.14
CA THR A 92 8.12 12.73 15.06
C THR A 92 8.17 13.65 13.85
N THR A 93 8.03 13.10 12.65
CA THR A 93 7.85 13.87 11.41
C THR A 93 6.37 14.13 11.09
N ARG A 94 5.45 13.54 11.86
CA ARG A 94 4.00 13.55 11.63
C ARG A 94 3.23 14.00 12.87
N PRO A 95 3.30 15.30 13.23
CA PRO A 95 2.63 15.81 14.42
C PRO A 95 1.11 15.64 14.38
N GLU A 96 0.49 15.51 13.21
CA GLU A 96 -0.94 15.23 13.06
C GLU A 96 -1.35 13.85 13.60
N THR A 97 -0.42 12.91 13.74
CA THR A 97 -0.68 11.54 14.23
C THR A 97 -0.73 11.42 15.76
N ILE A 98 -0.31 12.47 16.48
CA ILE A 98 -0.28 12.55 17.95
C ILE A 98 -1.62 12.16 18.60
N LEU A 99 -2.74 12.52 17.97
CA LEU A 99 -4.07 12.22 18.50
C LEU A 99 -4.44 10.73 18.41
N GLY A 100 -3.70 9.95 17.62
CA GLY A 100 -3.81 8.50 17.54
C GLY A 100 -2.81 7.75 18.42
N ASP A 101 -1.95 8.46 19.16
CA ASP A 101 -0.94 7.83 20.01
C ASP A 101 -1.63 7.01 21.11
N THR A 102 -1.26 5.73 21.19
CA THR A 102 -1.80 4.79 22.20
C THR A 102 -0.76 4.42 23.26
N ALA A 103 0.53 4.47 22.91
CA ALA A 103 1.64 4.15 23.79
C ALA A 103 2.91 4.90 23.34
N VAL A 104 3.85 5.05 24.27
CA VAL A 104 5.22 5.48 23.98
C VAL A 104 6.12 4.25 24.04
N CYS A 105 6.93 4.05 23.01
CA CYS A 105 7.90 2.96 22.95
C CYS A 105 9.29 3.47 23.35
N ILE A 106 9.92 2.78 24.29
CA ILE A 106 11.29 3.04 24.75
C ILE A 106 12.08 1.75 24.54
N ASN A 107 13.34 1.84 24.12
CA ASN A 107 14.18 0.66 24.01
C ASN A 107 14.43 0.09 25.43
N PRO A 108 14.23 -1.22 25.66
CA PRO A 108 14.50 -1.82 26.97
C PRO A 108 15.93 -1.64 27.49
N GLU A 109 16.89 -1.37 26.60
CA GLU A 109 18.30 -1.13 26.93
C GLU A 109 18.65 0.37 27.07
N ASP A 110 17.66 1.27 26.97
CA ASP A 110 17.84 2.71 27.18
C ASP A 110 17.97 2.99 28.69
N GLU A 111 19.07 3.64 29.11
CA GLU A 111 19.36 4.02 30.51
C GLU A 111 18.71 5.36 30.92
#